data_AF-A0A1H9G0K3-F1
#
_entry.id   AF-A0A1H9G0K3-F1
#
_cell.length_a   1.000
_cell.length_b   1.000
_cell.length_c   1.000
_cell.angle_alpha   90.00
_cell.angle_beta   90.00
_cell.angle_gamma   90.00
#
_symmetry.space_group_name_H-M   'P 1'
#
loop_
_entity.id
_entity.type
_entity.pdbx_description
1 polymer ?
#
loop_
_entity_poly.entity_id
_entity_poly.type
_entity_poly.pdbx_seq_one_letter_code
_entity_poly.pdbx_strand_id
1 'polypeptide(L)'
;MKQKQGANVMYRSIRFLSVILWATAALSSFASAEILHYIDASGRKVYVDSPHKIPPQFRHQSQQVETVRMTVEEQLASEQSRQQISEEYRRKQQIRELERTLANMTTPVRIMGNQVLVPVNVVWRGRKASLNLLLDTGASMTVLHRDGVSSLNTTSRDSSYAQVAGGGLIKTERVVFDRIELGPYRIENKSTAVIETSGPQPFDGLLGMDILGGGGYNIDFAQRQIVWAPGKYKEMSAALEALKHPQAEPDDAVAVDKE
;
A
#
# COMPACT_ATOMS: atom_id res chain seq x y z
N MET A 1 42.65 0.17 -58.14
CA MET A 1 43.87 -0.22 -57.38
C MET A 1 44.91 0.88 -57.51
N LYS A 2 45.19 1.64 -56.45
CA LYS A 2 46.51 2.24 -56.18
C LYS A 2 46.56 2.79 -54.75
N GLN A 3 47.71 2.53 -54.14
CA GLN A 3 48.06 2.61 -52.73
C GLN A 3 48.39 4.04 -52.29
N LYS A 4 48.25 4.24 -50.98
CA LYS A 4 48.71 5.34 -50.13
C LYS A 4 50.11 5.88 -50.47
N GLN A 5 50.29 7.19 -50.31
CA GLN A 5 51.50 7.81 -49.74
C GLN A 5 51.21 9.27 -49.33
N GLY A 6 51.82 9.73 -48.23
CA GLY A 6 51.86 11.15 -47.84
C GLY A 6 51.57 11.40 -46.36
N ALA A 7 52.56 11.16 -45.50
CA ALA A 7 52.54 11.55 -44.10
C ALA A 7 53.28 12.89 -43.88
N ASN A 8 52.69 13.71 -43.02
CA ASN A 8 53.29 14.61 -42.03
C ASN A 8 54.39 15.61 -42.46
N VAL A 9 54.05 16.91 -42.39
CA VAL A 9 54.84 17.89 -41.60
C VAL A 9 53.89 18.98 -41.05
N MET A 10 54.11 19.37 -39.79
CA MET A 10 53.98 20.75 -39.29
C MET A 10 52.69 21.17 -38.56
N TYR A 11 52.64 20.93 -37.24
CA TYR A 11 52.01 21.85 -36.29
C TYR A 11 52.86 21.91 -35.00
N ARG A 12 53.85 22.81 -34.97
CA ARG A 12 54.44 23.37 -33.75
C ARG A 12 53.86 24.77 -33.58
N SER A 13 53.57 25.11 -32.33
CA SER A 13 53.06 26.41 -31.81
C SER A 13 51.56 26.38 -31.48
N ILE A 14 51.20 26.97 -30.33
CA ILE A 14 49.89 26.95 -29.64
C ILE A 14 49.72 25.78 -28.66
N ARG A 15 50.56 25.69 -27.62
CA ARG A 15 50.23 24.96 -26.38
C ARG A 15 50.65 25.62 -25.06
N PHE A 16 51.17 26.86 -25.08
CA PHE A 16 51.70 27.48 -23.86
C PHE A 16 50.88 28.65 -23.28
N LEU A 17 49.84 29.15 -23.97
CA LEU A 17 49.01 30.24 -23.42
C LEU A 17 47.71 29.77 -22.70
N SER A 18 47.29 28.52 -22.87
CA SER A 18 46.07 27.98 -22.24
C SER A 18 46.32 27.40 -20.83
N VAL A 19 47.56 27.19 -20.43
CA VAL A 19 47.89 26.61 -19.11
C VAL A 19 47.84 27.66 -17.99
N ILE A 20 48.09 28.93 -18.30
CA ILE A 20 48.11 30.00 -17.27
C ILE A 20 46.69 30.48 -16.93
N LEU A 21 45.73 30.40 -17.88
CA LEU A 21 44.32 30.76 -17.62
C LEU A 21 43.55 29.66 -16.86
N TRP A 22 44.04 28.42 -16.87
CA TRP A 22 43.50 27.33 -16.05
C TRP A 22 44.16 27.23 -14.66
N ALA A 23 45.38 27.76 -14.50
CA ALA A 23 46.06 27.79 -13.20
C ALA A 23 45.46 28.85 -12.24
N THR A 24 44.78 29.88 -12.76
CA THR A 24 44.15 30.92 -11.92
C THR A 24 42.72 30.58 -11.49
N ALA A 25 42.03 29.64 -12.16
CA ALA A 25 40.70 29.17 -11.74
C ALA A 25 40.73 28.18 -10.55
N ALA A 26 41.91 27.60 -10.25
CA ALA A 26 42.10 26.68 -9.14
C ALA A 26 42.25 27.37 -7.76
N LEU A 27 42.28 28.70 -7.72
CA LEU A 27 42.22 29.51 -6.49
C LEU A 27 40.80 30.03 -6.21
N SER A 28 39.78 29.27 -6.63
CA SER A 28 38.42 29.48 -6.16
C SER A 28 38.41 29.22 -4.65
N SER A 29 38.39 30.32 -3.89
CA SER A 29 38.41 30.32 -2.43
C SER A 29 37.38 29.31 -1.91
N PHE A 30 37.84 28.36 -1.10
CA PHE A 30 36.97 27.54 -0.27
C PHE A 30 36.12 28.50 0.57
N ALA A 31 34.89 28.77 0.12
CA ALA A 31 33.93 29.53 0.91
C ALA A 31 33.53 28.63 2.10
N SER A 32 34.24 28.80 3.21
CA SER A 32 33.86 28.18 4.47
C SER A 32 32.56 28.84 4.92
N ALA A 33 31.45 28.11 4.86
CA ALA A 33 30.17 28.58 5.37
C ALA A 33 30.23 28.57 6.90
N GLU A 34 30.55 29.71 7.49
CA GLU A 34 30.62 29.86 8.95
C GLU A 34 29.23 30.18 9.50
N ILE A 35 28.65 29.24 10.25
CA ILE A 35 27.38 29.45 10.94
C ILE A 35 27.67 30.25 12.21
N LEU A 36 27.10 31.45 12.29
CA LEU A 36 27.18 32.34 13.45
C LEU A 36 25.83 32.34 14.17
N HIS A 37 25.81 32.68 15.45
CA HIS A 37 24.56 32.91 16.17
C HIS A 37 24.62 34.13 17.08
N TYR A 38 23.47 34.77 17.32
CA TYR A 38 23.29 35.86 18.30
C TYR A 38 21.99 35.65 19.10
N ILE A 39 21.84 36.33 20.23
CA ILE A 39 20.60 36.35 21.01
C ILE A 39 19.90 37.68 20.76
N ASP A 40 18.65 37.67 20.31
CA ASP A 40 17.88 38.89 20.05
C ASP A 40 17.34 39.52 21.34
N ALA A 41 16.72 40.70 21.24
CA ALA A 41 16.19 41.42 22.41
C ALA A 41 15.08 40.67 23.16
N SER A 42 14.49 39.63 22.56
CA SER A 42 13.49 38.76 23.19
C SER A 42 14.10 37.53 23.89
N GLY A 43 15.43 37.38 23.86
CA GLY A 43 16.14 36.24 24.44
C GLY A 43 16.21 35.01 23.52
N ARG A 44 15.83 35.13 22.24
CA ARG A 44 15.83 34.01 21.29
C ARG A 44 17.18 33.91 20.55
N LYS A 45 17.70 32.69 20.43
CA LYS A 45 18.94 32.36 19.69
C LYS A 45 18.66 32.32 18.18
N VAL A 46 19.31 33.18 17.41
CA VAL A 46 19.14 33.33 15.96
C VAL A 46 20.45 32.94 15.25
N TYR A 47 20.38 32.03 14.29
CA TYR A 47 21.53 31.55 13.50
C TYR A 47 21.59 32.24 12.13
N VAL A 48 22.78 32.59 11.68
CA VAL A 48 23.04 33.25 10.39
C VAL A 48 24.26 32.65 9.70
N ASP A 49 24.33 32.79 8.39
CA ASP A 49 25.38 32.27 7.50
C ASP A 49 26.47 33.32 7.16
N SER A 50 26.36 34.55 7.69
CA SER A 50 27.31 35.64 7.43
C SER A 50 27.26 36.73 8.50
N PRO A 51 28.41 37.36 8.85
CA PRO A 51 28.47 38.41 9.88
C PRO A 51 27.58 39.63 9.59
N HIS A 52 27.39 39.98 8.31
CA HIS A 52 26.58 41.12 7.90
C HIS A 52 25.08 40.96 8.17
N LYS A 53 24.61 39.71 8.36
CA LYS A 53 23.22 39.41 8.74
C LYS A 53 22.98 39.57 10.25
N ILE A 54 24.01 39.88 11.04
CA ILE A 54 23.90 40.19 12.47
C ILE A 54 23.66 41.70 12.64
N PRO A 55 22.53 42.12 13.23
CA PRO A 55 22.25 43.53 13.49
C PRO A 55 23.36 44.16 14.36
N PRO A 56 23.74 45.44 14.13
CA PRO A 56 24.87 46.09 14.80
C PRO A 56 24.83 45.95 16.32
N GLN A 57 23.64 46.08 16.94
CA GLN A 57 23.47 45.98 18.38
C GLN A 57 23.79 44.58 18.98
N PHE A 58 23.81 43.52 18.17
CA PHE A 58 24.04 42.14 18.62
C PHE A 58 25.39 41.56 18.18
N ARG A 59 26.20 42.31 17.40
CA ARG A 59 27.49 41.83 16.87
C ARG A 59 28.53 41.51 17.93
N HIS A 60 28.49 42.19 19.07
CA HIS A 60 29.43 41.93 20.18
C HIS A 60 29.15 40.61 20.93
N GLN A 61 27.97 40.01 20.73
CA GLN A 61 27.57 38.75 21.36
C GLN A 61 27.66 37.54 20.43
N SER A 62 28.06 37.75 19.16
CA SER A 62 28.06 36.65 18.19
C SER A 62 29.19 35.67 18.48
N GLN A 63 28.84 34.41 18.70
CA GLN A 63 29.80 33.31 18.78
C GLN A 63 29.75 32.51 17.47
N GLN A 64 30.92 32.20 16.93
CA GLN A 64 31.03 31.19 15.88
C GLN A 64 30.53 29.86 16.46
N VAL A 65 29.65 29.18 15.71
CA VAL A 65 29.35 27.80 16.03
C VAL A 65 30.61 27.02 15.71
N GLU A 66 31.24 26.42 16.71
CA GLU A 66 32.38 25.53 16.51
C GLU A 66 31.93 24.40 15.57
N THR A 67 32.34 24.48 14.31
CA THR A 67 32.12 23.42 13.35
C THR A 67 33.04 22.27 13.72
N VAL A 68 32.52 21.32 14.47
CA VAL A 68 33.20 20.06 14.73
C VAL A 68 33.41 19.38 13.39
N ARG A 69 34.66 19.27 12.94
CA ARG A 69 35.01 18.43 11.80
C ARG A 69 34.85 16.99 12.25
N MET A 70 33.73 16.39 11.87
CA MET A 70 33.51 14.96 12.09
C MET A 70 34.66 14.18 11.44
N THR A 71 35.17 13.19 12.16
CA THR A 71 36.13 12.24 11.57
C THR A 71 35.44 11.49 10.44
N VAL A 72 36.23 10.91 9.53
CA VAL A 72 35.67 10.05 8.46
C VAL A 72 34.86 8.89 9.05
N GLU A 73 35.28 8.35 10.21
CA GLU A 73 34.57 7.32 10.94
C GLU A 73 33.21 7.79 11.46
N GLU A 74 33.14 8.99 12.05
CA GLU A 74 31.87 9.57 12.51
C GLU A 74 30.92 9.87 11.35
N GLN A 75 31.46 10.30 10.20
CA GLN A 75 30.65 10.52 8.99
C GLN A 75 30.06 9.22 8.47
N LEU A 76 30.88 8.17 8.36
CA LEU A 76 30.43 6.85 7.94
C LEU A 76 29.39 6.28 8.90
N ALA A 77 29.60 6.38 10.21
CA ALA A 77 28.65 5.91 11.23
C ALA A 77 27.31 6.68 11.17
N SER A 78 27.35 7.99 10.94
CA SER A 78 26.15 8.81 10.74
C SER A 78 25.42 8.42 9.44
N GLU A 79 26.14 8.16 8.35
CA GLU A 79 25.56 7.71 7.08
C GLU A 79 24.90 6.34 7.23
N GLN A 80 25.58 5.38 7.86
CA GLN A 80 25.04 4.06 8.19
C GLN A 80 23.78 4.16 9.06
N SER A 81 23.81 5.00 10.10
CA SER A 81 22.65 5.21 10.98
C SER A 81 21.47 5.79 10.20
N ARG A 82 21.71 6.76 9.31
CA ARG A 82 20.68 7.33 8.43
C ARG A 82 20.09 6.29 7.47
N GLN A 83 20.95 5.43 6.92
CA GLN A 83 20.52 4.32 6.05
C GLN A 83 19.64 3.33 6.81
N GLN A 84 20.09 2.87 7.98
CA GLN A 84 19.32 1.96 8.84
C GLN A 84 17.96 2.54 9.23
N ILE A 85 17.89 3.81 9.63
CA ILE A 85 16.63 4.50 9.96
C ILE A 85 15.72 4.57 8.72
N SER A 86 16.27 4.89 7.55
CA SER A 86 15.52 4.93 6.29
C SER A 86 14.97 3.55 5.90
N GLU A 87 15.77 2.49 6.05
CA GLU A 87 15.36 1.12 5.78
C GLU A 87 14.30 0.64 6.75
N GLU A 88 14.46 0.93 8.04
CA GLU A 88 13.47 0.61 9.06
C GLU A 88 12.15 1.32 8.78
N TYR A 89 12.20 2.60 8.40
CA TYR A 89 11.02 3.34 7.99
C TYR A 89 10.34 2.70 6.78
N ARG A 90 11.09 2.35 5.73
CA ARG A 90 10.56 1.66 4.54
C ARG A 90 9.92 0.32 4.89
N ARG A 91 10.58 -0.49 5.72
CA ARG A 91 10.08 -1.79 6.20
C ARG A 91 8.76 -1.63 6.95
N LYS A 92 8.68 -0.67 7.87
CA LYS A 92 7.45 -0.34 8.60
C LYS A 92 6.30 0.07 7.67
N GLN A 93 6.58 0.82 6.60
CA GLN A 93 5.56 1.16 5.60
C GLN A 93 5.09 -0.08 4.81
N GLN A 94 6.02 -0.95 4.40
CA GLN A 94 5.69 -2.19 3.69
C GLN A 94 4.82 -3.13 4.55
N ILE A 95 5.16 -3.30 5.83
CA ILE A 95 4.36 -4.08 6.79
C ILE A 95 2.94 -3.55 6.86
N ARG A 96 2.76 -2.24 7.06
CA ARG A 96 1.43 -1.62 7.15
C ARG A 96 0.61 -1.82 5.88
N GLU A 97 1.23 -1.70 4.71
CA GLU A 97 0.55 -1.89 3.44
C GLU A 97 0.11 -3.34 3.21
N LEU A 98 0.97 -4.31 3.55
CA LEU A 98 0.63 -5.73 3.50
C LEU A 98 -0.47 -6.08 4.50
N GLU A 99 -0.40 -5.60 5.74
CA GLU A 99 -1.47 -5.80 6.74
C GLU A 99 -2.81 -5.26 6.24
N ARG A 100 -2.81 -4.05 5.66
CA ARG A 100 -4.01 -3.45 5.08
C ARG A 100 -4.56 -4.27 3.91
N THR A 101 -3.66 -4.75 3.04
CA THR A 101 -4.04 -5.58 1.89
C THR A 101 -4.65 -6.89 2.34
N LEU A 102 -4.01 -7.59 3.29
CA LEU A 102 -4.52 -8.86 3.84
C LEU A 102 -5.86 -8.67 4.55
N ALA A 103 -6.04 -7.59 5.32
CA ALA A 103 -7.30 -7.27 5.96
C ALA A 103 -8.45 -7.05 4.96
N ASN A 104 -8.16 -6.46 3.79
CA ASN A 104 -9.15 -6.29 2.72
C ASN A 104 -9.43 -7.59 1.95
N MET A 105 -8.57 -8.60 2.08
CA MET A 105 -8.74 -9.92 1.46
C MET A 105 -9.52 -10.90 2.34
N THR A 106 -9.96 -10.48 3.53
CA THR A 106 -10.81 -11.29 4.38
C THR A 106 -12.18 -10.64 4.58
N THR A 107 -13.17 -11.45 4.95
CA THR A 107 -14.50 -10.93 5.30
C THR A 107 -14.99 -11.68 6.53
N PRO A 108 -15.26 -10.98 7.64
CA PRO A 108 -15.82 -11.62 8.82
C PRO A 108 -17.21 -12.17 8.50
N VAL A 109 -17.50 -13.37 9.00
CA VAL A 109 -18.78 -14.05 8.79
C VAL A 109 -19.37 -14.51 10.12
N ARG A 110 -20.69 -14.71 10.13
CA ARG A 110 -21.37 -15.35 11.26
C ARG A 110 -21.55 -16.82 10.95
N ILE A 111 -21.15 -17.69 11.88
CA ILE A 111 -21.29 -19.14 11.74
C ILE A 111 -22.38 -19.62 12.68
N MET A 112 -23.41 -20.27 12.14
CA MET A 112 -24.56 -20.80 12.88
C MET A 112 -24.72 -22.29 12.54
N GLY A 113 -24.15 -23.16 13.39
CA GLY A 113 -24.06 -24.59 13.06
C GLY A 113 -23.19 -24.81 11.82
N ASN A 114 -23.75 -25.37 10.76
CA ASN A 114 -23.07 -25.54 9.47
C ASN A 114 -23.33 -24.39 8.47
N GLN A 115 -24.07 -23.36 8.89
CA GLN A 115 -24.44 -22.25 8.04
C GLN A 115 -23.45 -21.10 8.20
N VAL A 116 -23.03 -20.53 7.08
CA VAL A 116 -22.14 -19.37 7.03
C VAL A 116 -22.92 -18.19 6.47
N LEU A 117 -23.16 -17.19 7.32
CA LEU A 117 -23.83 -15.95 6.93
C LEU A 117 -22.80 -14.88 6.61
N VAL A 118 -22.91 -14.37 5.39
CA VAL A 118 -21.96 -13.45 4.79
C VAL A 118 -22.58 -12.06 4.71
N PRO A 119 -21.94 -11.02 5.26
CA PRO A 119 -22.41 -9.66 5.12
C PRO A 119 -22.24 -9.21 3.67
N VAL A 120 -23.33 -8.71 3.08
CA VAL A 120 -23.37 -8.21 1.71
C VAL A 120 -24.08 -6.88 1.70
N ASN A 121 -23.55 -5.89 0.99
CA ASN A 121 -24.30 -4.69 0.72
C ASN A 121 -24.83 -4.69 -0.71
N VAL A 122 -26.05 -4.24 -0.89
CA VAL A 122 -26.64 -4.02 -2.21
C VAL A 122 -27.00 -2.55 -2.37
N VAL A 123 -26.79 -2.02 -3.57
CA VAL A 123 -27.08 -0.63 -3.93
C VAL A 123 -28.04 -0.61 -5.11
N TRP A 124 -29.10 0.16 -4.97
CA TRP A 124 -30.10 0.36 -6.02
C TRP A 124 -30.57 1.81 -6.05
N ARG A 125 -30.43 2.46 -7.21
CA ARG A 125 -30.71 3.88 -7.43
C ARG A 125 -30.12 4.79 -6.34
N GLY A 126 -28.87 4.52 -5.97
CA GLY A 126 -28.13 5.26 -4.95
C GLY A 126 -28.53 4.98 -3.50
N ARG A 127 -29.53 4.12 -3.23
CA ARG A 127 -29.89 3.64 -1.89
C ARG A 127 -29.14 2.36 -1.57
N LYS A 128 -28.75 2.17 -0.30
CA LYS A 128 -27.96 1.03 0.17
C LYS A 128 -28.73 0.22 1.21
N ALA A 129 -28.68 -1.10 1.10
CA ALA A 129 -29.14 -2.03 2.13
C ALA A 129 -28.00 -2.99 2.51
N SER A 130 -27.91 -3.34 3.79
CA SER A 130 -26.96 -4.29 4.34
C SER A 130 -27.69 -5.58 4.69
N LEU A 131 -27.23 -6.69 4.15
CA LEU A 131 -27.86 -8.01 4.19
C LEU A 131 -26.90 -9.02 4.81
N ASN A 132 -27.44 -10.07 5.42
CA ASN A 132 -26.71 -11.28 5.78
C ASN A 132 -27.21 -12.42 4.92
N LEU A 133 -26.41 -12.85 3.93
CA LEU A 133 -26.80 -13.93 3.02
C LEU A 133 -26.20 -15.25 3.47
N LEU A 134 -26.97 -16.33 3.37
CA LEU A 134 -26.46 -17.67 3.58
C LEU A 134 -25.59 -18.08 2.38
N LEU A 135 -24.34 -18.44 2.64
CA LEU A 135 -23.46 -19.01 1.62
C LEU A 135 -24.02 -20.37 1.18
N ASP A 136 -24.42 -20.48 -0.10
CA ASP A 136 -25.03 -21.67 -0.66
C ASP A 136 -24.36 -22.05 -2.00
N THR A 137 -23.46 -23.03 -1.95
CA THR A 137 -22.77 -23.55 -3.13
C THR A 137 -23.65 -24.41 -4.03
N GLY A 138 -24.83 -24.84 -3.55
CA GLY A 138 -25.83 -25.57 -4.33
C GLY A 138 -26.76 -24.65 -5.13
N ALA A 139 -26.82 -23.36 -4.80
CA ALA A 139 -27.61 -22.37 -5.51
C ALA A 139 -26.84 -21.86 -6.74
N SER A 140 -27.42 -22.03 -7.94
CA SER A 140 -26.83 -21.47 -9.17
C SER A 140 -26.98 -19.95 -9.27
N MET A 141 -27.97 -19.36 -8.60
CA MET A 141 -28.25 -17.93 -8.59
C MET A 141 -28.35 -17.39 -7.18
N THR A 142 -27.94 -16.14 -6.98
CA THR A 142 -28.14 -15.41 -5.74
C THR A 142 -29.61 -14.98 -5.63
N VAL A 143 -30.20 -15.28 -4.47
CA VAL A 143 -31.60 -15.03 -4.16
C VAL A 143 -31.69 -14.13 -2.95
N LEU A 144 -32.45 -13.04 -3.02
CA LEU A 144 -32.68 -12.13 -1.90
C LEU A 144 -34.13 -12.24 -1.41
N HIS A 145 -34.33 -12.16 -0.11
CA HIS A 145 -35.66 -12.06 0.47
C HIS A 145 -36.20 -10.65 0.28
N ARG A 146 -37.49 -10.52 -0.06
CA ARG A 146 -38.16 -9.22 -0.25
C ARG A 146 -37.95 -8.30 0.95
N ASP A 147 -38.13 -8.83 2.16
CA ASP A 147 -38.06 -8.06 3.40
C ASP A 147 -36.68 -7.41 3.59
N GLY A 148 -35.60 -8.14 3.26
CA GLY A 148 -34.23 -7.65 3.39
C GLY A 148 -33.93 -6.45 2.47
N VAL A 149 -34.58 -6.37 1.30
CA VAL A 149 -34.39 -5.28 0.32
C VAL A 149 -35.55 -4.27 0.29
N SER A 150 -36.52 -4.40 1.20
CA SER A 150 -37.73 -3.58 1.23
C SER A 150 -37.45 -2.08 1.31
N SER A 151 -36.45 -1.67 2.11
CA SER A 151 -36.02 -0.27 2.28
C SER A 151 -35.58 0.42 0.99
N LEU A 152 -35.20 -0.36 -0.03
CA LEU A 152 -34.75 0.14 -1.31
C LEU A 152 -35.92 0.50 -2.23
N ASN A 153 -37.14 0.01 -1.96
CA ASN A 153 -38.31 0.12 -2.83
C ASN A 153 -38.00 -0.33 -4.27
N THR A 154 -37.36 -1.49 -4.40
CA THR A 154 -36.91 -2.00 -5.70
C THR A 154 -38.09 -2.20 -6.64
N THR A 155 -37.87 -1.84 -7.91
CA THR A 155 -38.81 -2.19 -9.00
C THR A 155 -38.26 -3.42 -9.72
N SER A 156 -39.07 -4.45 -9.85
CA SER A 156 -38.70 -5.63 -10.62
C SER A 156 -38.75 -5.34 -12.12
N ARG A 157 -37.81 -5.94 -12.86
CA ARG A 157 -37.76 -5.85 -14.32
C ARG A 157 -38.83 -6.73 -14.95
N ASP A 158 -38.99 -7.93 -14.42
CA ASP A 158 -39.95 -8.94 -14.83
C ASP A 158 -40.04 -10.05 -13.77
N SER A 159 -41.10 -10.87 -13.85
CA SER A 159 -41.31 -12.03 -12.98
C SER A 159 -41.01 -13.33 -13.73
N SER A 160 -40.36 -14.27 -13.06
CA SER A 160 -40.02 -15.59 -13.58
C SER A 160 -40.31 -16.68 -12.54
N TYR A 161 -39.89 -17.91 -12.82
CA TYR A 161 -39.95 -19.02 -11.87
C TYR A 161 -38.55 -19.63 -11.72
N ALA A 162 -38.19 -19.98 -10.50
CA ALA A 162 -36.99 -20.76 -10.19
C ALA A 162 -37.38 -22.14 -9.70
N GLN A 163 -36.63 -23.16 -10.11
CA GLN A 163 -36.80 -24.52 -9.61
C GLN A 163 -35.93 -24.72 -8.36
N VAL A 164 -36.53 -25.24 -7.29
CA VAL A 164 -35.81 -25.59 -6.05
C VAL A 164 -35.35 -27.05 -6.09
N ALA A 165 -34.44 -27.43 -5.20
CA ALA A 165 -33.87 -28.79 -5.15
C ALA A 165 -34.93 -29.91 -5.05
N GLY A 166 -36.08 -29.64 -4.43
CA GLY A 166 -37.22 -30.57 -4.35
C GLY A 166 -38.09 -30.63 -5.61
N GLY A 167 -37.70 -29.99 -6.71
CA GLY A 167 -38.44 -29.97 -7.98
C GLY A 167 -39.59 -28.96 -8.05
N GLY A 168 -39.96 -28.34 -6.94
CA GLY A 168 -40.98 -27.29 -6.88
C GLY A 168 -40.55 -26.01 -7.62
N LEU A 169 -41.53 -25.20 -8.01
CA LEU A 169 -41.32 -23.90 -8.63
C LEU A 169 -41.69 -22.78 -7.66
N ILE A 170 -40.81 -21.80 -7.53
CA ILE A 170 -41.06 -20.57 -6.79
C ILE A 170 -41.14 -19.40 -7.76
N LYS A 171 -42.12 -18.51 -7.58
CA LYS A 171 -42.18 -17.27 -8.34
C LYS A 171 -41.04 -16.37 -7.87
N THR A 172 -40.29 -15.83 -8.83
CA THR A 172 -39.17 -14.92 -8.57
C THR A 172 -39.39 -13.61 -9.30
N GLU A 173 -38.91 -12.53 -8.72
CA GLU A 173 -38.80 -11.25 -9.39
C GLU A 173 -37.35 -10.93 -9.68
N ARG A 174 -37.06 -10.47 -10.89
CA ARG A 174 -35.70 -10.09 -11.25
C ARG A 174 -35.46 -8.63 -10.91
N VAL A 175 -34.47 -8.36 -10.08
CA VAL A 175 -33.99 -7.01 -9.77
C VAL A 175 -32.55 -6.88 -10.23
N VAL A 176 -32.25 -5.79 -10.94
CA VAL A 176 -30.87 -5.45 -11.33
C VAL A 176 -30.39 -4.39 -10.35
N PHE A 177 -29.43 -4.76 -9.51
CA PHE A 177 -28.78 -3.85 -8.58
C PHE A 177 -27.66 -3.09 -9.27
N ASP A 178 -27.54 -1.80 -8.96
CA ASP A 178 -26.45 -0.97 -9.47
C ASP A 178 -25.13 -1.58 -9.04
N ARG A 179 -25.04 -2.00 -7.76
CA ARG A 179 -23.83 -2.54 -7.16
C ARG A 179 -24.13 -3.54 -6.06
N ILE A 180 -23.35 -4.62 -6.01
CA ILE A 180 -23.27 -5.56 -4.88
C ILE A 180 -21.84 -5.52 -4.34
N GLU A 181 -21.70 -5.34 -3.03
CA GLU A 181 -20.42 -5.29 -2.31
C GLU A 181 -20.33 -6.52 -1.41
N LEU A 182 -19.29 -7.33 -1.62
CA LEU A 182 -19.01 -8.55 -0.89
C LEU A 182 -17.50 -8.65 -0.66
N GLY A 183 -17.05 -8.40 0.57
CA GLY A 183 -15.61 -8.36 0.87
C GLY A 183 -14.84 -7.42 -0.05
N PRO A 184 -13.78 -7.87 -0.74
CA PRO A 184 -13.03 -7.06 -1.70
C PRO A 184 -13.77 -6.87 -3.03
N TYR A 185 -14.85 -7.61 -3.27
CA TYR A 185 -15.54 -7.61 -4.55
C TYR A 185 -16.62 -6.55 -4.62
N ARG A 186 -16.61 -5.86 -5.75
CA ARG A 186 -17.58 -4.84 -6.13
C ARG A 186 -18.14 -5.22 -7.49
N ILE A 187 -19.37 -5.70 -7.51
CA ILE A 187 -20.03 -6.26 -8.68
C ILE A 187 -21.08 -5.27 -9.15
N GLU A 188 -20.86 -4.67 -10.32
CA GLU A 188 -21.77 -3.67 -10.89
C GLU A 188 -22.85 -4.33 -11.76
N ASN A 189 -24.04 -3.72 -11.84
CA ASN A 189 -25.15 -4.12 -12.71
C ASN A 189 -25.54 -5.60 -12.61
N LYS A 190 -25.59 -6.13 -11.39
CA LYS A 190 -25.87 -7.55 -11.14
C LYS A 190 -27.37 -7.81 -11.06
N SER A 191 -27.84 -8.76 -11.86
CA SER A 191 -29.19 -9.31 -11.76
C SER A 191 -29.26 -10.35 -10.64
N THR A 192 -30.23 -10.21 -9.74
CA THR A 192 -30.53 -11.20 -8.70
C THR A 192 -32.01 -11.55 -8.69
N ALA A 193 -32.34 -12.73 -8.19
CA ALA A 193 -33.73 -13.09 -7.92
C ALA A 193 -34.15 -12.51 -6.56
N VAL A 194 -35.38 -11.99 -6.48
CA VAL A 194 -36.03 -11.57 -5.24
C VAL A 194 -37.28 -12.43 -5.05
N ILE A 195 -37.45 -12.98 -3.86
CA ILE A 195 -38.57 -13.85 -3.53
C ILE A 195 -39.30 -13.36 -2.29
N GLU A 196 -40.59 -13.65 -2.24
CA GLU A 196 -41.36 -13.55 -1.01
C GLU A 196 -41.03 -14.75 -0.12
N THR A 197 -40.87 -14.50 1.19
CA THR A 197 -40.60 -15.54 2.17
C THR A 197 -41.76 -15.68 3.15
N SER A 198 -42.07 -16.92 3.53
CA SER A 198 -43.07 -17.19 4.56
C SER A 198 -42.41 -17.22 5.94
N GLY A 199 -42.63 -16.17 6.72
CA GLY A 199 -42.17 -16.08 8.10
C GLY A 199 -40.71 -15.61 8.27
N PRO A 200 -40.31 -15.27 9.52
CA PRO A 200 -38.99 -14.74 9.80
C PRO A 200 -37.90 -15.79 9.55
N GLN A 201 -36.89 -15.41 8.77
CA GLN A 201 -35.70 -16.21 8.50
C GLN A 201 -34.48 -15.56 9.18
N PRO A 202 -33.46 -16.33 9.60
CA PRO A 202 -32.26 -15.79 10.23
C PRO A 202 -31.28 -15.14 9.24
N PHE A 203 -31.63 -15.09 7.95
CA PHE A 203 -30.84 -14.54 6.85
C PHE A 203 -31.75 -13.85 5.83
N ASP A 204 -31.15 -12.97 5.03
CA ASP A 204 -31.82 -12.09 4.07
C ASP A 204 -31.81 -12.65 2.64
N GLY A 205 -31.31 -13.88 2.47
CA GLY A 205 -31.26 -14.57 1.18
C GLY A 205 -30.16 -15.62 1.10
N LEU A 206 -29.96 -16.14 -0.11
CA LEU A 206 -28.92 -17.11 -0.47
C LEU A 206 -27.89 -16.44 -1.38
N LEU A 207 -26.62 -16.60 -1.03
CA LEU A 207 -25.48 -16.19 -1.85
C LEU A 207 -25.06 -17.38 -2.71
N GLY A 208 -25.37 -17.30 -4.00
CA GLY A 208 -25.19 -18.40 -4.95
C GLY A 208 -23.88 -18.35 -5.75
N MET A 209 -23.70 -19.37 -6.58
CA MET A 209 -22.52 -19.58 -7.42
C MET A 209 -22.37 -18.57 -8.55
N ASP A 210 -23.42 -17.85 -8.92
CA ASP A 210 -23.30 -16.72 -9.85
C ASP A 210 -22.43 -15.58 -9.29
N ILE A 211 -22.32 -15.45 -7.97
CA ILE A 211 -21.40 -14.52 -7.30
C ILE A 211 -20.18 -15.26 -6.75
N LEU A 212 -20.38 -16.37 -6.04
CA LEU A 212 -19.30 -17.13 -5.40
C LEU A 212 -18.34 -17.78 -6.40
N GLY A 213 -18.83 -18.19 -7.57
CA GLY A 213 -18.01 -18.84 -8.60
C GLY A 213 -17.01 -17.91 -9.29
N GLY A 214 -17.12 -16.60 -9.10
CA GLY A 214 -16.23 -15.62 -9.72
C GLY A 214 -14.80 -15.57 -9.16
N GLY A 215 -14.54 -16.23 -8.02
CA GLY A 215 -13.21 -16.24 -7.40
C GLY A 215 -13.02 -17.38 -6.41
N GLY A 216 -11.77 -17.83 -6.24
CA GLY A 216 -11.44 -18.82 -5.22
C GLY A 216 -11.54 -18.23 -3.82
N TYR A 217 -12.18 -18.96 -2.90
CA TYR A 217 -12.29 -18.57 -1.50
C TYR A 217 -12.12 -19.79 -0.59
N ASN A 218 -11.77 -19.54 0.66
CA ASN A 218 -11.78 -20.55 1.72
C ASN A 218 -12.48 -19.99 2.96
N ILE A 219 -13.20 -20.84 3.69
CA ILE A 219 -13.84 -20.46 4.94
C ILE A 219 -12.93 -20.90 6.08
N ASP A 220 -12.42 -19.94 6.84
CA ASP A 220 -11.73 -20.20 8.09
C ASP A 220 -12.77 -20.20 9.22
N PHE A 221 -13.16 -21.40 9.65
CA PHE A 221 -14.13 -21.60 10.72
C PHE A 221 -13.58 -21.21 12.10
N ALA A 222 -12.27 -21.28 12.30
CA ALA A 222 -11.64 -20.93 13.56
C ALA A 222 -11.62 -19.41 13.75
N GLN A 223 -11.21 -18.68 12.72
CA GLN A 223 -11.18 -17.21 12.70
C GLN A 223 -12.54 -16.58 12.31
N ARG A 224 -13.52 -17.39 11.91
CA ARG A 224 -14.86 -16.97 11.47
C ARG A 224 -14.81 -15.94 10.35
N GLN A 225 -14.06 -16.24 9.31
CA GLN A 225 -13.89 -15.36 8.15
C GLN A 225 -13.83 -16.14 6.84
N ILE A 226 -14.20 -15.48 5.76
CA ILE A 226 -13.85 -15.91 4.40
C ILE A 226 -12.49 -15.30 4.06
N VAL A 227 -11.60 -16.12 3.53
CA VAL A 227 -10.34 -15.71 2.90
C VAL A 227 -10.53 -15.73 1.39
N TRP A 228 -10.46 -14.56 0.76
CA TRP A 228 -10.58 -14.41 -0.68
C TRP A 228 -9.20 -14.56 -1.35
N ALA A 229 -9.16 -15.21 -2.51
CA ALA A 229 -7.93 -15.54 -3.22
C ALA A 229 -6.87 -16.19 -2.31
N PRO A 230 -7.16 -17.38 -1.73
CA PRO A 230 -6.38 -17.96 -0.64
C PRO A 230 -4.90 -18.21 -0.97
N GLY A 231 -4.56 -18.49 -2.24
CA GLY A 231 -3.16 -18.62 -2.67
C GLY A 231 -2.38 -17.31 -2.50
N LYS A 232 -2.90 -16.22 -3.05
CA LYS A 232 -2.32 -14.88 -2.92
C LYS A 232 -2.29 -14.41 -1.46
N TYR A 233 -3.35 -14.71 -0.70
CA TYR A 233 -3.39 -14.41 0.74
C TYR A 233 -2.24 -15.08 1.49
N LYS A 234 -1.97 -16.36 1.21
CA LYS A 234 -0.88 -17.12 1.83
C LYS A 234 0.49 -16.54 1.47
N GLU A 235 0.72 -16.22 0.20
CA GLU A 235 1.97 -15.59 -0.26
C GLU A 235 2.24 -14.25 0.44
N MET A 236 1.22 -13.38 0.49
CA MET A 236 1.32 -12.07 1.14
C MET A 236 1.49 -12.20 2.67
N SER A 237 0.84 -13.19 3.28
CA SER A 237 1.01 -13.48 4.71
C SER A 237 2.45 -13.92 5.01
N ALA A 238 3.03 -14.81 4.19
CA ALA A 238 4.42 -15.22 4.34
C ALA A 238 5.41 -14.06 4.17
N ALA A 239 5.16 -13.17 3.21
CA ALA A 239 5.96 -11.96 3.02
C ALA A 239 5.86 -11.00 4.21
N LEU A 240 4.68 -10.85 4.81
CA LEU A 240 4.48 -10.07 6.02
C LEU A 240 5.26 -10.64 7.20
N GLU A 241 5.20 -11.96 7.40
CA GLU A 241 5.93 -12.63 8.49
C GLU A 241 7.45 -12.47 8.32
N ALA A 242 7.97 -12.61 7.10
CA ALA A 242 9.38 -12.38 6.82
C ALA A 242 9.83 -10.92 7.10
N LEU A 243 8.96 -9.93 6.86
CA LEU A 243 9.26 -8.53 7.17
C LEU A 243 9.20 -8.22 8.68
N LYS A 244 8.31 -8.89 9.42
CA LYS A 244 8.17 -8.75 10.88
C LYS A 244 9.30 -9.44 11.64
N HIS A 245 9.73 -10.58 11.12
CA HIS A 245 10.77 -11.41 11.68
C HIS A 245 11.85 -11.62 10.62
N PRO A 246 12.63 -10.57 10.29
CA PRO A 246 13.80 -10.75 9.44
C PRO A 246 14.68 -11.79 10.15
N GLN A 247 14.92 -12.93 9.52
CA GLN A 247 15.93 -13.85 10.04
C GLN A 247 17.21 -13.03 10.18
N ALA A 248 17.89 -13.17 11.32
CA ALA A 248 19.26 -12.72 11.42
C ALA A 248 19.99 -13.37 10.24
N GLU A 249 20.62 -12.57 9.36
CA GLU A 249 21.59 -13.15 8.45
C GLU A 249 22.56 -13.98 9.30
N PRO A 250 23.04 -15.13 8.81
CA PRO A 250 24.13 -15.83 9.48
C PRO A 250 25.32 -14.88 9.51
N ASP A 251 25.46 -14.18 10.63
CA ASP A 251 26.57 -13.32 10.98
C ASP A 251 27.81 -14.21 10.94
N ASP A 252 28.66 -13.93 9.97
CA ASP A 252 29.98 -14.51 9.74
C ASP A 252 30.20 -15.94 10.25
N ALA A 253 30.08 -16.90 9.33
CA ALA A 253 30.99 -18.03 9.35
C ALA A 253 32.41 -17.49 9.05
N VAL A 254 33.01 -16.82 10.04
CA VAL A 254 34.46 -16.70 10.14
C VAL A 254 34.95 -18.13 10.23
N ALA A 255 35.39 -18.65 9.09
CA ALA A 255 36.34 -19.75 9.04
C ALA A 255 37.58 -19.29 9.79
N VAL A 256 37.57 -19.51 11.10
CA VAL A 256 38.78 -19.52 11.92
C VAL A 256 39.46 -20.83 11.56
N ASP A 257 40.28 -20.77 10.52
CA ASP A 257 41.46 -21.61 10.40
C ASP A 257 42.23 -21.50 11.72
N LYS A 258 42.31 -22.61 12.45
CA LYS A 258 43.36 -22.83 13.45
C LYS A 258 43.81 -24.29 13.41
N GLU A 259 44.98 -24.43 12.79
CA GLU A 259 46.09 -25.38 13.01
C GLU A 259 45.87 -26.88 12.75
#